data_AF-A0A8T5MMS6-F1
#
_entry.id   AF-A0A8T5MMS6-F1
#
_cell.length_a   1.000
_cell.length_b   1.000
_cell.length_c   1.000
_cell.angle_alpha   90.00
_cell.angle_beta   90.00
_cell.angle_gamma   90.00
#
_symmetry.space_group_name_H-M   'P 1'
#
loop_
_entity.id
_entity.type
_entity.pdbx_description
1 polymer ?
#
loop_
_entity_poly.entity_id
_entity_poly.type
_entity_poly.pdbx_seq_one_letter_code
_entity_poly.pdbx_strand_id
1 'polypeptide(L)'
;MKPRLVLTILAISSLLLLVQIASAGEFFLKQTIYEGETKSYDVGGYVYEVHLISVFDSQLKAQFEVNGEKTDALAEDESYKLSDGAVIQVRDVLPQEAGEGADLVQFNLFPVAHPEASTKTVTANATPKTELSIAAAAQPQQATKETSALLPAQEARVDVTKKQPERSWWSRLIERLKNLFK
;
A
#
# COMPACT_ATOMS: atom_id res chain seq x y z
N MET A 1 -34.55 12.35 -36.87
CA MET A 1 -34.58 11.99 -35.44
C MET A 1 -35.33 13.07 -34.67
N LYS A 2 -36.25 12.69 -33.77
CA LYS A 2 -37.10 13.66 -33.06
C LYS A 2 -36.25 14.35 -31.97
N PRO A 3 -36.13 15.69 -31.96
CA PRO A 3 -35.22 16.42 -31.07
C PRO A 3 -35.53 16.21 -29.58
N ARG A 4 -36.74 15.76 -29.25
CA ARG A 4 -37.16 15.42 -27.89
C ARG A 4 -36.49 14.19 -27.29
N LEU A 5 -35.91 13.30 -28.11
CA LEU A 5 -35.30 12.04 -27.65
C LEU A 5 -33.81 12.18 -27.31
N VAL A 6 -33.14 13.17 -27.89
CA VAL A 6 -31.72 13.47 -27.61
C VAL A 6 -31.55 14.17 -26.26
N LEU A 7 -32.51 15.02 -25.89
CA LEU A 7 -32.48 15.79 -24.65
C LEU A 7 -32.61 14.91 -23.39
N THR A 8 -33.44 13.86 -23.45
CA THR A 8 -33.63 12.92 -22.34
C THR A 8 -32.42 12.02 -22.10
N ILE A 9 -31.73 11.58 -23.15
CA ILE A 9 -30.52 10.75 -23.04
C ILE A 9 -29.36 11.55 -22.40
N LEU A 10 -29.22 12.83 -22.77
CA LEU A 10 -28.24 13.73 -22.15
C LEU A 10 -28.53 14.00 -20.67
N ALA A 11 -29.79 14.17 -20.29
CA ALA A 11 -30.17 14.41 -18.90
C ALA A 11 -29.94 13.17 -18.00
N ILE A 12 -30.23 11.97 -18.51
CA ILE A 12 -30.01 10.71 -17.76
C ILE A 12 -28.51 10.41 -17.64
N SER A 13 -27.71 10.68 -18.68
CA SER A 13 -26.25 10.53 -18.63
C SER A 13 -25.60 11.53 -17.64
N SER A 14 -26.09 12.78 -17.61
CA SER A 14 -25.64 13.78 -16.64
C SER A 14 -26.04 13.44 -15.20
N LEU A 15 -27.18 12.78 -15.00
CA LEU A 15 -27.63 12.34 -13.68
C LEU A 15 -26.85 11.11 -13.20
N LEU A 16 -26.45 10.20 -14.11
CA LEU A 16 -25.62 9.04 -13.79
C LEU A 16 -24.18 9.44 -13.45
N LEU A 17 -23.66 10.52 -14.03
CA LEU A 17 -22.34 11.08 -13.71
C LEU A 17 -22.28 11.73 -12.32
N LEU A 18 -23.41 12.28 -11.82
CA LEU A 18 -23.48 12.91 -10.50
C LEU A 18 -23.54 11.91 -9.33
N VAL A 19 -23.94 10.66 -9.58
CA VAL A 19 -24.09 9.64 -8.52
C VAL A 19 -22.75 9.03 -8.05
N GLN A 20 -21.65 9.20 -8.78
CA GLN A 20 -20.34 8.63 -8.40
C GLN A 20 -19.52 9.46 -7.39
N ILE A 21 -19.95 10.67 -7.01
CA ILE A 21 -19.11 11.58 -6.20
C ILE A 21 -19.31 11.39 -4.67
N ALA A 22 -20.25 10.55 -4.23
CA ALA A 22 -20.72 10.54 -2.84
C ALA A 22 -20.23 9.39 -1.95
N SER A 23 -19.09 8.75 -2.23
CA SER A 23 -18.46 7.83 -1.27
C SER A 23 -17.22 8.45 -0.61
N ALA A 24 -17.44 9.52 0.15
CA ALA A 24 -16.50 9.93 1.19
C ALA A 24 -16.65 8.97 2.39
N GLY A 25 -16.36 7.68 2.15
CA GLY A 25 -16.29 6.66 3.19
C GLY A 25 -15.08 6.90 4.09
N GLU A 26 -15.10 6.29 5.27
CA GLU A 26 -14.04 6.40 6.28
C GLU A 26 -12.63 6.43 5.66
N PHE A 27 -11.90 7.50 5.94
CA PHE A 27 -10.55 7.74 5.39
C PHE A 27 -9.49 6.97 6.18
N PHE A 28 -9.81 5.83 6.77
CA PHE A 28 -8.81 5.01 7.45
C PHE A 28 -9.13 3.53 7.31
N LEU A 29 -8.09 2.72 7.36
CA LEU A 29 -8.18 1.29 7.23
C LEU A 29 -7.89 0.64 8.58
N LYS A 30 -8.81 -0.20 9.09
CA LYS A 30 -8.56 -1.07 10.24
C LYS A 30 -8.09 -2.44 9.76
N GLN A 31 -6.96 -2.94 10.26
CA GLN A 31 -6.38 -4.21 9.84
C GLN A 31 -5.77 -4.98 11.01
N THR A 32 -5.44 -6.24 10.71
CA THR A 32 -4.69 -7.13 11.58
C THR A 32 -3.53 -7.74 10.79
N ILE A 33 -2.36 -7.79 11.40
CA ILE A 33 -1.13 -8.31 10.79
C ILE A 33 -0.35 -9.17 11.80
N TYR A 34 0.31 -10.22 11.31
CA TYR A 34 1.16 -11.09 12.13
C TYR A 34 2.59 -10.57 12.17
N GLU A 35 3.33 -10.84 13.25
CA GLU A 35 4.74 -10.50 13.36
C GLU A 35 5.55 -11.13 12.21
N GLY A 36 6.40 -10.33 11.58
CA GLY A 36 7.19 -10.69 10.41
C GLY A 36 6.41 -10.71 9.09
N GLU A 37 5.10 -10.40 9.08
CA GLU A 37 4.30 -10.33 7.87
C GLU A 37 4.39 -8.94 7.21
N THR A 38 4.50 -8.92 5.89
CA THR A 38 4.40 -7.73 5.04
C THR A 38 3.15 -7.79 4.18
N LYS A 39 2.35 -6.71 4.17
CA LYS A 39 1.14 -6.58 3.35
C LYS A 39 1.06 -5.19 2.71
N SER A 40 0.56 -5.14 1.48
CA SER A 40 0.24 -3.89 0.79
C SER A 40 -1.24 -3.55 0.95
N TYR A 41 -1.54 -2.30 1.29
CA TYR A 41 -2.89 -1.79 1.50
C TYR A 41 -3.17 -0.57 0.62
N ASP A 42 -4.31 -0.55 -0.06
CA ASP A 42 -4.81 0.63 -0.78
C ASP A 42 -5.78 1.39 0.12
N VAL A 43 -5.42 2.62 0.49
CA VAL A 43 -6.25 3.50 1.32
C VAL A 43 -6.38 4.86 0.65
N GLY A 44 -7.57 5.14 0.12
CA GLY A 44 -7.84 6.41 -0.57
C GLY A 44 -7.04 6.61 -1.86
N GLY A 45 -6.66 5.53 -2.56
CA GLY A 45 -5.86 5.58 -3.78
C GLY A 45 -4.34 5.65 -3.54
N TYR A 46 -3.91 5.55 -2.29
CA TYR A 46 -2.51 5.44 -1.90
C TYR A 46 -2.20 4.01 -1.48
N VAL A 47 -1.10 3.47 -2.01
CA VAL A 47 -0.63 2.14 -1.66
C VAL A 47 0.43 2.24 -0.58
N TYR A 48 0.20 1.56 0.53
CA TYR A 48 1.12 1.45 1.67
C TYR A 48 1.59 0.02 1.83
N GLU A 49 2.89 -0.21 1.77
CA GLU A 49 3.50 -1.47 2.21
C GLU A 49 3.75 -1.40 3.71
N VAL A 50 3.09 -2.24 4.48
CA VAL A 50 3.20 -2.31 5.94
C VAL A 50 3.79 -3.65 6.32
N HIS A 51 4.88 -3.62 7.07
CA HIS A 51 5.56 -4.77 7.64
C HIS A 51 5.56 -4.65 9.17
N LEU A 52 5.04 -5.65 9.87
CA LEU A 52 5.16 -5.71 11.32
C LEU A 52 6.51 -6.33 11.69
N ILE A 53 7.47 -5.50 12.10
CA ILE A 53 8.85 -5.93 12.33
C ILE A 53 8.95 -6.82 13.56
N SER A 54 8.39 -6.34 14.68
CA SER A 54 8.47 -7.06 15.94
C SER A 54 7.37 -6.69 16.92
N VAL A 55 7.02 -7.64 17.78
CA VAL A 55 6.17 -7.45 18.96
C VAL A 55 7.02 -7.62 20.22
N PHE A 56 6.90 -6.68 21.15
CA PHE A 56 7.63 -6.69 22.41
C PHE A 56 6.69 -7.13 23.53
N ASP A 57 6.54 -8.45 23.74
CA ASP A 57 5.55 -9.05 24.65
C ASP A 57 5.54 -8.43 26.05
N SER A 58 6.73 -8.24 26.63
CA SER A 58 6.89 -7.68 27.98
C SER A 58 6.41 -6.23 28.11
N GLN A 59 6.33 -5.50 27.00
CA GLN A 59 5.95 -4.09 26.95
C GLN A 59 4.59 -3.87 26.28
N LEU A 60 4.02 -4.90 25.66
CA LEU A 60 2.82 -4.82 24.81
C LEU A 60 2.95 -3.72 23.76
N LYS A 61 4.10 -3.72 23.06
CA LYS A 61 4.41 -2.75 22.00
C LYS A 61 4.64 -3.45 20.68
N ALA A 62 4.38 -2.74 19.58
CA ALA A 62 4.62 -3.19 18.23
C ALA A 62 5.49 -2.17 17.47
N GLN A 63 6.41 -2.66 16.65
CA GLN A 63 7.20 -1.82 15.74
C GLN A 63 6.89 -2.17 14.29
N PHE A 64 6.65 -1.14 13.47
CA PHE A 64 6.31 -1.28 12.06
C PHE A 64 7.40 -0.70 11.17
N GLU A 65 7.44 -1.19 9.93
CA GLU A 65 8.04 -0.52 8.79
C GLU A 65 6.94 -0.24 7.78
N VAL A 66 6.73 1.03 7.39
CA VAL A 66 5.71 1.44 6.43
C VAL A 66 6.38 2.20 5.29
N ASN A 67 6.26 1.69 4.06
CA ASN A 67 6.94 2.24 2.88
C ASN A 67 8.46 2.43 3.08
N GLY A 68 9.10 1.52 3.83
CA GLY A 68 10.51 1.58 4.18
C GLY A 68 10.87 2.51 5.36
N GLU A 69 9.89 3.21 5.94
CA GLU A 69 10.08 4.04 7.15
C GLU A 69 9.75 3.24 8.41
N LYS A 70 10.70 3.16 9.34
CA LYS A 70 10.51 2.46 10.63
C LYS A 70 9.88 3.37 11.67
N THR A 71 8.93 2.83 12.42
CA THR A 71 8.32 3.52 13.56
C THR A 71 9.12 3.29 14.85
N ASP A 72 8.83 4.10 15.87
CA ASP A 72 9.11 3.73 17.25
C ASP A 72 8.29 2.49 17.67
N ALA A 73 8.58 1.93 18.84
CA ALA A 73 7.76 0.87 19.44
C ALA A 73 6.49 1.48 20.06
N LEU A 74 5.33 1.18 19.46
CA LEU A 74 4.03 1.74 19.77
C LEU A 74 3.22 0.81 20.68
N ALA A 75 2.75 1.33 21.81
CA ALA A 75 1.78 0.67 22.68
C ALA A 75 0.35 0.82 22.14
N GLU A 76 -0.62 0.17 22.79
CA GLU A 76 -2.05 0.37 22.52
C GLU A 76 -2.43 1.86 22.49
N ASP A 77 -3.21 2.25 21.48
CA ASP A 77 -3.63 3.61 21.14
C ASP A 77 -2.52 4.62 20.79
N GLU A 78 -1.23 4.26 20.91
CA GLU A 78 -0.13 5.08 20.40
C GLU A 78 -0.14 5.11 18.87
N SER A 79 0.31 6.25 18.32
CA SER A 79 0.36 6.50 16.89
C SER A 79 1.70 7.06 16.47
N TYR A 80 2.13 6.72 15.25
CA TYR A 80 3.30 7.27 14.62
C TYR A 80 2.91 7.98 13.33
N LYS A 81 3.41 9.20 13.14
CA LYS A 81 3.22 9.99 11.93
C LYS A 81 4.42 9.80 11.01
N LEU A 82 4.15 9.27 9.82
CA LEU A 82 5.11 9.00 8.77
C LEU A 82 5.59 10.29 8.09
N SER A 83 6.69 10.22 7.38
CA SER A 83 7.29 11.35 6.65
C SER A 83 6.39 11.94 5.56
N ASP A 84 5.54 11.12 4.94
CA ASP A 84 4.52 11.58 3.98
C ASP A 84 3.34 12.29 4.66
N GLY A 85 3.18 12.09 5.97
CA GLY A 85 2.12 12.65 6.80
C GLY A 85 0.99 11.67 7.14
N ALA A 86 1.04 10.43 6.62
CA ALA A 86 0.15 9.36 7.03
C ALA A 86 0.37 9.01 8.51
N VAL A 87 -0.60 8.38 9.14
CA VAL A 87 -0.53 7.96 10.54
C VAL A 87 -0.87 6.49 10.65
N ILE A 88 -0.02 5.74 11.34
CA ILE A 88 -0.34 4.39 11.80
C ILE A 88 -0.62 4.45 13.30
N GLN A 89 -1.67 3.78 13.75
CA GLN A 89 -2.07 3.73 15.15
C GLN A 89 -2.29 2.28 15.58
N VAL A 90 -1.67 1.86 16.67
CA VAL A 90 -1.90 0.54 17.27
C VAL A 90 -3.23 0.55 18.00
N ARG A 91 -4.01 -0.51 17.82
CA ARG A 91 -5.31 -0.71 18.48
C ARG A 91 -5.30 -1.82 19.51
N ASP A 92 -4.49 -2.85 19.28
CA ASP A 92 -4.38 -3.97 20.18
C ASP A 92 -3.09 -4.72 19.86
N VAL A 93 -2.39 -5.20 20.88
CA VAL A 93 -1.19 -6.03 20.74
C VAL A 93 -1.50 -7.34 21.44
N LEU A 94 -1.61 -8.40 20.64
CA LEU A 94 -2.01 -9.74 21.06
C LEU A 94 -0.80 -10.66 20.93
N PRO A 95 0.14 -10.61 21.91
CA PRO A 95 1.26 -11.54 21.94
C PRO A 95 0.73 -12.96 22.17
N GLN A 96 1.39 -13.92 21.54
CA GLN A 96 1.04 -15.33 21.60
C GLN A 96 2.21 -16.12 22.18
N GLU A 97 1.91 -17.09 23.04
CA GLU A 97 2.96 -17.88 23.70
C GLU A 97 3.81 -18.66 22.68
N ALA A 98 5.09 -18.83 23.03
CA ALA A 98 6.04 -19.51 22.16
C ALA A 98 5.55 -20.92 21.79
N GLY A 99 5.28 -21.13 20.51
CA GLY A 99 4.79 -22.40 19.96
C GLY A 99 3.28 -22.45 19.70
N GLU A 100 2.52 -21.39 20.03
CA GLU A 100 1.08 -21.31 19.76
C GLU A 100 0.74 -20.50 18.49
N GLY A 101 1.67 -19.70 17.97
CA GLY A 101 1.48 -18.90 16.77
C GLY A 101 2.52 -17.80 16.62
N ALA A 102 2.31 -16.90 15.67
CA ALA A 102 3.04 -15.63 15.58
C ALA A 102 2.20 -14.54 16.26
N ASP A 103 2.86 -13.55 16.85
CA ASP A 103 2.17 -12.45 17.51
C ASP A 103 1.32 -11.66 16.53
N LEU A 104 0.25 -11.06 17.04
CA LEU A 104 -0.78 -10.43 16.24
C LEU A 104 -0.99 -8.98 16.70
N VAL A 105 -1.11 -8.06 15.76
CA VAL A 105 -1.38 -6.65 16.07
C VAL A 105 -2.57 -6.15 15.27
N GLN A 106 -3.51 -5.50 15.95
CA GLN A 106 -4.55 -4.70 15.32
C GLN A 106 -4.07 -3.26 15.18
N PHE A 107 -4.29 -2.66 14.02
CA PHE A 107 -3.89 -1.27 13.77
C PHE A 107 -4.88 -0.54 12.87
N ASN A 108 -4.83 0.78 12.92
CA ASN A 108 -5.47 1.67 11.97
C ASN A 108 -4.41 2.38 11.13
N LEU A 109 -4.67 2.55 9.83
CA LEU A 109 -3.86 3.33 8.92
C LEU A 109 -4.68 4.51 8.36
N PHE A 110 -4.22 5.71 8.63
CA PHE A 110 -4.80 6.96 8.16
C PHE A 110 -3.88 7.52 7.07
N PRO A 111 -4.29 7.53 5.78
CA PRO A 111 -3.52 8.13 4.72
C PRO A 111 -3.49 9.65 4.91
N VAL A 112 -2.56 10.30 4.21
CA VAL A 112 -2.53 11.76 4.15
C VAL A 112 -3.85 12.25 3.56
N ALA A 113 -4.55 13.11 4.29
CA ALA A 113 -5.70 13.82 3.73
C ALA A 113 -5.19 14.66 2.55
N HIS A 114 -5.56 14.26 1.33
CA HIS A 114 -5.10 14.93 0.11
C HIS A 114 -5.54 16.41 0.17
N PRO A 115 -4.62 17.40 0.25
CA PRO A 115 -5.00 18.81 0.32
C PRO A 115 -5.71 19.27 -0.97
N GLU A 116 -5.61 18.49 -2.05
CA GLU A 116 -6.23 18.75 -3.36
C GLU A 116 -7.71 18.33 -3.41
N ALA A 117 -8.19 17.46 -2.50
CA ALA A 117 -9.60 17.06 -2.45
C ALA A 117 -10.51 18.14 -1.81
N SER A 118 -9.92 19.14 -1.16
CA SER A 118 -10.62 20.37 -0.76
C SER A 118 -10.65 21.34 -1.94
N THR A 119 -11.49 21.03 -2.93
CA THR A 119 -12.12 21.95 -3.88
C THR A 119 -11.55 23.38 -3.88
N LYS A 120 -10.50 23.59 -4.69
CA LYS A 120 -10.42 24.85 -5.43
C LYS A 120 -11.69 24.91 -6.27
N THR A 121 -12.68 25.69 -5.83
CA THR A 121 -13.69 26.23 -6.72
C THR A 121 -12.92 27.05 -7.73
N VAL A 122 -12.58 26.46 -8.88
CA VAL A 122 -11.99 27.16 -10.00
C VAL A 122 -13.07 28.11 -10.49
N THR A 123 -13.07 29.35 -9.98
CA THR A 123 -13.72 30.47 -10.65
C THR A 123 -12.96 30.68 -11.96
N ALA A 124 -13.39 29.98 -13.00
CA ALA A 124 -12.87 30.13 -14.35
C ALA A 124 -13.16 31.56 -14.83
N ASN A 125 -12.15 32.42 -14.75
CA ASN A 125 -12.14 33.70 -15.44
C ASN A 125 -10.69 34.15 -15.68
N ALA A 126 -10.00 33.51 -16.63
CA ALA A 126 -8.85 34.11 -17.30
C ALA A 126 -8.51 33.36 -18.59
N THR A 127 -8.69 34.06 -19.70
CA THR A 127 -8.25 33.72 -21.06
C THR A 127 -6.72 33.72 -21.14
N PRO A 128 -6.03 32.63 -21.54
CA PRO A 128 -4.60 32.69 -21.78
C PRO A 128 -4.32 33.18 -23.21
N LYS A 129 -3.55 34.28 -23.29
CA LYS A 129 -2.99 34.84 -24.52
C LYS A 129 -1.70 34.06 -24.83
N THR A 130 -1.65 33.52 -26.05
CA THR A 130 -0.54 32.79 -26.65
C THR A 130 0.77 33.57 -26.62
N GLU A 131 1.85 32.94 -26.15
CA GLU A 131 3.20 33.26 -26.63
C GLU A 131 4.06 31.99 -26.66
N LEU A 132 4.44 31.61 -27.89
CA LEU A 132 5.45 30.60 -28.19
C LEU A 132 6.84 31.23 -28.04
N SER A 133 7.74 30.56 -27.33
CA SER A 133 9.18 30.74 -27.56
C SER A 133 9.91 29.40 -27.45
N ILE A 134 10.64 29.10 -28.51
CA ILE A 134 11.39 27.87 -28.80
C ILE A 134 12.87 28.17 -28.52
N ALA A 135 13.57 27.33 -27.74
CA ALA A 135 15.03 27.15 -27.78
C ALA A 135 15.35 25.86 -26.97
N ALA A 136 15.79 24.74 -27.55
CA ALA A 136 17.07 24.45 -28.23
C ALA A 136 18.28 24.41 -27.28
N ALA A 137 18.74 23.20 -26.94
CA ALA A 137 20.11 22.69 -27.15
C ALA A 137 20.44 21.45 -26.29
N ALA A 138 21.08 20.46 -26.93
CA ALA A 138 21.69 19.24 -26.39
C ALA A 138 22.96 19.58 -25.55
N GLN A 139 23.53 18.72 -24.68
CA GLN A 139 24.23 17.45 -24.96
C GLN A 139 24.67 16.72 -23.65
N PRO A 140 25.17 15.46 -23.73
CA PRO A 140 25.38 14.54 -22.60
C PRO A 140 26.81 14.58 -22.03
N GLN A 141 26.96 14.32 -20.73
CA GLN A 141 28.22 14.03 -20.04
C GLN A 141 27.91 13.10 -18.85
N GLN A 142 28.71 12.14 -18.41
CA GLN A 142 29.83 11.37 -18.93
C GLN A 142 29.91 10.18 -17.97
N ALA A 143 30.30 9.01 -18.48
CA ALA A 143 30.48 7.81 -17.69
C ALA A 143 31.67 7.94 -16.71
N THR A 144 31.48 7.53 -15.46
CA THR A 144 32.57 7.09 -14.58
C THR A 144 32.45 5.59 -14.36
N LYS A 145 33.40 4.87 -14.95
CA LYS A 145 33.79 3.52 -14.57
C LYS A 145 34.49 3.62 -13.21
N GLU A 146 33.99 2.91 -12.20
CA GLU A 146 34.85 2.50 -11.10
C GLU A 146 34.78 0.98 -10.91
N THR A 147 35.93 0.41 -11.22
CA THR A 147 36.41 -0.93 -10.93
C THR A 147 36.50 -1.14 -9.43
N SER A 148 35.93 -2.23 -8.90
CA SER A 148 36.44 -2.81 -7.65
C SER A 148 36.21 -4.31 -7.57
N ALA A 149 37.36 -4.99 -7.57
CA ALA A 149 37.72 -6.21 -6.87
C ALA A 149 36.85 -7.48 -7.03
N LEU A 150 37.37 -8.38 -7.87
CA LEU A 150 37.20 -9.83 -7.74
C LEU A 150 37.63 -10.30 -6.33
N LEU A 151 36.75 -11.01 -5.64
CA LEU A 151 37.10 -11.94 -4.57
C LEU A 151 37.00 -13.38 -5.10
N PRO A 152 37.92 -14.28 -4.73
CA PRO A 152 37.87 -15.68 -5.15
C PRO A 152 36.71 -16.41 -4.44
N ALA A 153 35.83 -17.00 -5.23
CA ALA A 153 34.79 -17.90 -4.78
C ALA A 153 35.40 -19.15 -4.15
N GLN A 154 35.11 -19.40 -2.87
CA GLN A 154 35.30 -20.71 -2.27
C GLN A 154 34.06 -21.56 -2.54
N GLU A 155 34.23 -22.60 -3.35
CA GLU A 155 33.24 -23.65 -3.58
C GLU A 155 33.08 -24.51 -2.32
N ALA A 156 32.14 -24.15 -1.45
CA ALA A 156 31.61 -25.08 -0.47
C ALA A 156 30.60 -25.99 -1.18
N ARG A 157 30.99 -27.27 -1.37
CA ARG A 157 30.08 -28.34 -1.79
C ARG A 157 28.98 -28.51 -0.74
N VAL A 158 27.79 -28.00 -1.04
CA VAL A 158 26.57 -28.29 -0.28
C VAL A 158 25.94 -29.56 -0.83
N ASP A 159 25.84 -30.55 0.05
CA ASP A 159 25.19 -31.83 -0.18
C ASP A 159 23.67 -31.61 -0.31
N VAL A 160 23.16 -31.66 -1.55
CA VAL A 160 21.73 -31.50 -1.86
C VAL A 160 21.02 -32.82 -1.55
N THR A 161 20.68 -33.01 -0.28
CA THR A 161 19.62 -33.94 0.09
C THR A 161 18.30 -33.37 -0.46
N LYS A 162 17.76 -34.02 -1.49
CA LYS A 162 16.49 -33.68 -2.14
C LYS A 162 15.35 -33.67 -1.13
N LYS A 163 15.07 -32.51 -0.52
CA LYS A 163 13.85 -32.27 0.23
C LYS A 163 12.68 -32.28 -0.76
N GLN A 164 11.78 -33.26 -0.62
CA GLN A 164 10.56 -33.31 -1.43
C GLN A 164 9.80 -31.98 -1.28
N PRO A 165 9.30 -31.39 -2.38
CA PRO A 165 8.53 -30.16 -2.32
C PRO A 165 7.25 -30.43 -1.54
N GLU A 166 7.13 -29.81 -0.37
CA GLU A 166 5.89 -29.86 0.38
C GLU A 166 4.78 -29.28 -0.49
N ARG A 167 3.71 -30.07 -0.64
CA ARG A 167 2.56 -29.66 -1.44
C ARG A 167 2.02 -28.34 -0.90
N SER A 168 2.12 -27.32 -1.75
CA SER A 168 1.60 -25.97 -1.54
C SER A 168 0.21 -26.01 -0.93
N TRP A 169 -0.02 -25.15 0.07
CA TRP A 169 -1.32 -24.93 0.69
C TRP A 169 -2.43 -24.68 -0.35
N TRP A 170 -2.11 -24.03 -1.47
CA TRP A 170 -3.04 -23.83 -2.59
C TRP A 170 -3.53 -25.13 -3.21
N SER A 171 -2.69 -26.16 -3.30
CA SER A 171 -3.09 -27.48 -3.78
C SER A 171 -4.12 -28.14 -2.86
N ARG A 172 -3.97 -27.96 -1.54
CA ARG A 172 -4.93 -28.48 -0.54
C ARG A 172 -6.26 -27.73 -0.57
N LEU A 173 -6.23 -26.42 -0.83
CA LEU A 173 -7.45 -25.61 -0.97
C LEU A 173 -8.25 -26.01 -2.21
N ILE A 174 -7.60 -26.22 -3.35
CA ILE A 174 -8.26 -26.66 -4.60
C ILE A 174 -8.90 -28.04 -4.42
N GLU A 175 -8.26 -28.96 -3.69
CA GLU A 175 -8.79 -30.30 -3.44
C GLU A 175 -10.03 -30.27 -2.53
N ARG A 176 -10.04 -29.39 -1.51
CA ARG A 176 -11.22 -29.15 -0.67
C ARG A 176 -12.39 -28.58 -1.46
N LEU A 177 -12.13 -27.61 -2.34
CA LEU A 177 -13.18 -27.00 -3.16
C LEU A 177 -13.81 -28.01 -4.13
N LYS A 178 -13.04 -28.94 -4.70
CA LYS A 178 -13.58 -29.98 -5.58
C LYS A 178 -14.54 -30.95 -4.89
N ASN A 179 -14.37 -31.19 -3.59
CA ASN A 179 -15.27 -32.06 -2.83
C ASN A 179 -16.56 -31.37 -2.36
N LEU A 180 -16.64 -30.04 -2.45
CA LEU A 180 -17.83 -29.28 -2.07
C LEU A 180 -18.92 -29.21 -3.16
N PHE A 181 -18.59 -29.61 -4.39
CA PHE A 181 -19.51 -29.56 -5.55
C PHE A 181 -19.83 -30.95 -6.14
N LYS A 182 -19.64 -32.01 -5.35
CA LYS A 182 -20.16 -33.37 -5.64
C LYS A 182 -21.33 -33.67 -4.72
#